data_AF-A0A439CPE8-F1
#
_entry.id   AF-A0A439CPE8-F1
#
_cell.length_a   1.000
_cell.length_b   1.000
_cell.length_c   1.000
_cell.angle_alpha   90.00
_cell.angle_beta   90.00
_cell.angle_gamma   90.00
#
_symmetry.space_group_name_H-M   'P 1'
#
loop_
_entity.id
_entity.type
_entity.pdbx_description
1 polymer ?
#
loop_
_entity_poly.entity_id
_entity_poly.type
_entity_poly.pdbx_seq_one_letter_code
_entity_poly.pdbx_strand_id
1 'polypeptide(L)'
;MIRIHKSSVLRQAPLETAPEKLCTAFECVHRKLQEDKYKTRHADGCDGCQEVVGCLDTLQDIIKRGKVPLILSIDENHDEPEIIFVESEPRQPDHSYVSISHVWSDGLGNLERNGLPLCQLRRISRLIRSLPGEQAEIVLFWCDTLCIPPDAAGIPDVQNLAIGQMRNIYADATAVLVLDSWLFTSEMSTASPEEILLKIFCCTWNTRLWTYQEGALAKSLYFQFKDGPYNLDAGFQEACRSATFASEITIIPALETRYFALREFQAHTAIETRLGAVASALGHRVTSVATDEPLCLAVLLDLDILKIAETKPTARMEAFWKMLPIAVASAIFNNDTAKLAIDGLRWAPATFLRSPRNVDDDGTPATVDYSDGTPLDRNDKGVMVKCRGIRFLTQRCPFPDKISVMDENGQWAYWQFSSRNAHGSLSVPEQPDGQPTRRFDPFDTFGCNEVAILVKEAEDQTIGSTLNSIPIGTGILVGIDKEEWGVIYCRWITSCHRNSWDVSSQDLVNHFLRFAPKNWAYGDAPACDKRSGCILVAAGKSVASQFCIG
;
A
#
# COMPACT_ATOMS: atom_id res chain seq x y z
N MET A 1 -23.02 29.96 9.81
CA MET A 1 -22.16 29.92 11.02
C MET A 1 -22.27 28.51 11.60
N ILE A 2 -21.46 27.59 11.07
CA ILE A 2 -21.54 26.15 11.39
C ILE A 2 -20.84 25.95 12.74
N ARG A 3 -21.60 25.60 13.78
CA ARG A 3 -21.06 25.20 15.08
C ARG A 3 -20.44 23.81 14.95
N ILE A 4 -19.13 23.76 14.82
CA ILE A 4 -18.35 22.53 15.01
C ILE A 4 -18.46 22.17 16.50
N HIS A 5 -19.19 21.11 16.84
CA HIS A 5 -19.16 20.52 18.18
C HIS A 5 -17.81 19.82 18.36
N LYS A 6 -16.95 20.41 19.21
CA LYS A 6 -15.78 19.72 19.78
C LYS A 6 -16.27 18.41 20.41
N SER A 7 -15.71 17.28 19.99
CA SER A 7 -15.96 15.99 20.62
C SER A 7 -15.63 16.09 22.11
N SER A 8 -16.65 16.00 22.95
CA SER A 8 -16.50 15.82 24.38
C SER A 8 -15.80 14.49 24.65
N VAL A 9 -14.79 14.53 25.51
CA VAL A 9 -14.17 13.37 26.14
C VAL A 9 -15.29 12.50 26.72
N LEU A 10 -15.55 11.36 26.08
CA LEU A 10 -16.49 10.36 26.58
C LEU A 10 -15.95 9.83 27.91
N ARG A 11 -16.66 10.13 29.00
CA ARG A 11 -16.42 9.51 30.31
C ARG A 11 -16.56 7.99 30.16
N GLN A 12 -15.53 7.24 30.57
CA GLN A 12 -15.57 5.80 30.65
C GLN A 12 -16.75 5.36 31.53
N ALA A 13 -17.68 4.60 30.94
CA ALA A 13 -18.70 3.87 31.68
C ALA A 13 -18.04 2.73 32.49
N PRO A 14 -18.64 2.28 33.62
CA PRO A 14 -18.08 1.22 34.44
C PRO A 14 -17.95 -0.09 33.65
N LEU A 15 -16.92 -0.88 34.00
CA LEU A 15 -16.59 -2.19 33.43
C LEU A 15 -17.72 -3.22 33.63
N GLU A 16 -18.74 -3.16 32.80
CA GLU A 16 -19.48 -4.34 32.39
C GLU A 16 -18.70 -4.99 31.23
N THR A 17 -18.57 -6.32 31.27
CA THR A 17 -17.80 -7.15 30.33
C THR A 17 -17.69 -6.53 28.94
N ALA A 18 -16.48 -6.06 28.59
CA ALA A 18 -16.26 -5.35 27.34
C ALA A 18 -16.76 -6.23 26.19
N PRO A 19 -17.72 -5.76 25.37
CA PRO A 19 -18.09 -6.48 24.16
C PRO A 19 -16.82 -6.66 23.32
N GLU A 20 -16.62 -7.85 22.74
CA GLU A 20 -15.51 -8.09 21.82
C GLU A 20 -15.40 -6.90 20.86
N LYS A 21 -14.23 -6.24 20.83
CA LYS A 21 -14.01 -5.11 19.93
C LYS A 21 -14.10 -5.63 18.49
N LEU A 22 -15.25 -5.42 17.85
CA LEU A 22 -15.53 -5.83 16.48
C LEU A 22 -14.69 -5.07 15.44
N CYS A 23 -14.08 -3.94 15.80
CA CYS A 23 -13.21 -3.16 14.92
C CYS A 23 -11.99 -2.64 15.69
N THR A 24 -10.87 -2.50 15.00
CA THR A 24 -9.67 -1.79 15.47
C THR A 24 -9.46 -0.52 14.63
N ALA A 25 -8.45 0.30 14.97
CA ALA A 25 -8.07 1.45 14.14
C ALA A 25 -7.61 1.03 12.72
N PHE A 26 -7.24 -0.24 12.54
CA PHE A 26 -6.63 -0.78 11.32
C PHE A 26 -7.54 -1.76 10.58
N GLU A 27 -8.52 -2.36 11.27
CA GLU A 27 -9.39 -3.38 10.70
C GLU A 27 -10.85 -3.18 11.10
N CYS A 28 -11.76 -3.37 10.14
CA CYS A 28 -13.19 -3.42 10.38
C CYS A 28 -13.70 -4.82 10.05
N VAL A 29 -14.17 -5.59 11.05
CA VAL A 29 -14.67 -6.95 10.83
C VAL A 29 -15.87 -6.95 9.88
N HIS A 30 -16.70 -5.91 9.91
CA HIS A 30 -17.87 -5.79 9.02
C HIS A 30 -17.50 -5.59 7.53
N ARG A 31 -16.24 -5.25 7.24
CA ARG A 31 -15.72 -5.12 5.86
C ARG A 31 -14.95 -6.36 5.40
N LYS A 32 -14.75 -7.36 6.27
CA LYS A 32 -14.14 -8.64 5.93
C LYS A 32 -15.22 -9.64 5.52
N LEU A 33 -14.96 -10.39 4.45
CA LEU A 33 -15.79 -11.53 4.07
C LEU A 33 -15.71 -12.60 5.17
N GLN A 34 -16.85 -13.03 5.69
CA GLN A 34 -16.94 -14.18 6.60
C GLN A 34 -17.45 -15.37 5.79
N GLU A 35 -16.52 -16.20 5.30
CA GLU A 35 -16.82 -17.31 4.38
C GLU A 35 -17.88 -18.27 4.95
N ASP A 36 -17.81 -18.56 6.25
CA ASP A 36 -18.72 -19.45 6.97
C ASP A 36 -20.18 -18.96 7.01
N LYS A 37 -20.40 -17.66 6.82
CA LYS A 37 -21.72 -17.01 6.88
C LYS A 37 -22.13 -16.39 5.55
N TYR A 38 -21.27 -16.46 4.54
CA TYR A 38 -21.50 -15.77 3.30
C TYR A 38 -22.65 -16.41 2.52
N LYS A 39 -23.57 -15.57 2.05
CA LYS A 39 -24.65 -15.98 1.14
C LYS A 39 -24.78 -14.95 0.03
N THR A 40 -24.81 -15.44 -1.20
CA THR A 40 -25.14 -14.63 -2.38
C THR A 40 -26.53 -14.03 -2.18
N ARG A 41 -26.65 -12.72 -2.42
CA ARG A 41 -27.88 -11.97 -2.16
C ARG A 41 -28.69 -11.79 -3.43
N HIS A 42 -30.00 -11.82 -3.29
CA HIS A 42 -30.91 -11.36 -4.33
C HIS A 42 -30.89 -9.83 -4.44
N ALA A 43 -31.28 -9.33 -5.61
CA ALA A 43 -31.50 -7.90 -5.82
C ALA A 43 -32.69 -7.43 -4.97
N ASP A 44 -32.70 -6.13 -4.62
CA ASP A 44 -33.78 -5.54 -3.83
C ASP A 44 -35.14 -5.73 -4.53
N GLY A 45 -36.14 -6.18 -3.75
CA GLY A 45 -37.48 -6.48 -4.26
C GLY A 45 -37.65 -7.86 -4.90
N CYS A 46 -36.67 -8.77 -4.78
CA CYS A 46 -36.81 -10.16 -5.21
C CYS A 46 -37.04 -11.10 -4.01
N ASP A 47 -38.13 -11.85 -4.04
CA ASP A 47 -38.54 -12.80 -2.99
C ASP A 47 -37.82 -14.17 -3.07
N GLY A 48 -36.75 -14.27 -3.85
CA GLY A 48 -36.03 -15.51 -4.13
C GLY A 48 -36.33 -16.02 -5.54
N CYS A 49 -35.31 -16.01 -6.39
CA CYS A 49 -35.33 -16.60 -7.73
C CYS A 49 -34.29 -17.70 -7.88
N GLN A 50 -34.33 -18.44 -8.97
CA GLN A 50 -33.33 -19.46 -9.25
C GLN A 50 -31.92 -18.85 -9.44
N GLU A 51 -30.92 -19.62 -9.03
CA GLU A 51 -29.53 -19.38 -9.40
C GLU A 51 -29.32 -19.85 -10.84
N VAL A 52 -28.67 -19.01 -11.66
CA VAL A 52 -28.22 -19.39 -12.99
C VAL A 52 -26.72 -19.62 -12.91
N VAL A 53 -26.27 -20.80 -13.35
CA VAL A 53 -24.88 -21.25 -13.24
C VAL A 53 -24.28 -21.38 -14.64
N GLY A 54 -23.09 -20.81 -14.83
CA GLY A 54 -22.35 -20.95 -16.08
C GLY A 54 -21.78 -22.36 -16.26
N CYS A 55 -21.68 -22.81 -17.50
CA CYS A 55 -21.06 -24.09 -17.80
C CYS A 55 -19.56 -24.04 -17.49
N LEU A 56 -19.14 -24.77 -16.44
CA LEU A 56 -17.75 -24.79 -15.99
C LEU A 56 -16.80 -25.36 -17.04
N ASP A 57 -17.23 -26.35 -17.83
CA ASP A 57 -16.40 -26.94 -18.89
C ASP A 57 -16.10 -25.92 -20.00
N THR A 58 -17.12 -25.21 -20.48
CA THR A 58 -16.94 -24.11 -21.44
C THR A 58 -16.03 -23.02 -20.90
N LEU A 59 -16.24 -22.61 -19.64
CA LEU A 59 -15.40 -21.60 -18.99
C LEU A 59 -13.94 -22.03 -18.93
N GLN A 60 -13.68 -23.26 -18.48
CA GLN A 60 -12.34 -23.84 -18.42
C GLN A 60 -11.66 -23.87 -19.79
N ASP A 61 -12.37 -24.28 -20.84
CA ASP A 61 -11.81 -24.39 -22.18
C ASP A 61 -11.44 -23.03 -22.77
N ILE A 62 -12.19 -21.96 -22.48
CA ILE A 62 -11.85 -20.60 -22.87
C ILE A 62 -10.57 -20.14 -22.16
N ILE A 63 -10.49 -20.32 -20.83
CA ILE A 63 -9.35 -19.89 -20.02
C ILE A 63 -8.07 -20.66 -20.41
N LYS A 64 -8.16 -21.98 -20.60
CA LYS A 64 -7.01 -22.83 -21.02
C LYS A 64 -6.46 -22.43 -22.39
N ARG A 65 -7.29 -21.87 -23.27
CA ARG A 65 -6.87 -21.32 -24.57
C ARG A 65 -6.29 -19.90 -24.45
N GLY A 66 -6.17 -19.36 -23.25
CA GLY A 66 -5.64 -18.01 -23.00
C GLY A 66 -6.59 -16.89 -23.43
N LYS A 67 -7.88 -17.18 -23.65
CA LYS A 67 -8.92 -16.20 -24.01
C LYS A 67 -9.61 -15.67 -22.77
N VAL A 68 -10.30 -14.53 -22.91
CA VAL A 68 -11.12 -13.94 -21.85
C VAL A 68 -12.59 -14.39 -22.03
N PRO A 69 -13.22 -15.01 -21.03
CA PRO A 69 -14.64 -15.34 -21.06
C PRO A 69 -15.50 -14.11 -20.76
N LEU A 70 -16.27 -13.64 -21.73
CA LEU A 70 -17.28 -12.60 -21.58
C LEU A 70 -18.67 -13.22 -21.49
N ILE A 71 -19.62 -12.48 -20.93
CA ILE A 71 -20.99 -12.94 -20.70
C ILE A 71 -21.94 -12.08 -21.53
N LEU A 72 -22.81 -12.73 -22.29
CA LEU A 72 -23.91 -12.05 -22.97
C LEU A 72 -24.98 -11.62 -21.95
N SER A 73 -25.36 -10.34 -22.01
CA SER A 73 -26.42 -9.80 -21.16
C SER A 73 -27.72 -10.56 -21.32
N ILE A 74 -28.41 -10.79 -20.21
CA ILE A 74 -29.65 -11.55 -20.18
C ILE A 74 -30.83 -10.59 -20.30
N ASP A 75 -31.68 -10.84 -21.28
CA ASP A 75 -32.90 -10.06 -21.47
C ASP A 75 -33.99 -10.42 -20.45
N GLU A 76 -34.84 -9.45 -20.14
CA GLU A 76 -35.92 -9.66 -19.16
C GLU A 76 -36.94 -10.70 -19.63
N ASN A 77 -37.13 -10.81 -20.94
CA ASN A 77 -38.13 -11.67 -21.59
C ASN A 77 -37.59 -13.03 -22.03
N HIS A 78 -36.33 -13.38 -21.70
CA HIS A 78 -35.80 -14.69 -22.07
C HIS A 78 -36.47 -15.79 -21.23
N ASP A 79 -37.19 -16.69 -21.89
CA ASP A 79 -37.97 -17.76 -21.25
C ASP A 79 -37.08 -18.74 -20.48
N GLU A 80 -35.89 -19.01 -21.03
CA GLU A 80 -34.86 -19.85 -20.41
C GLU A 80 -33.57 -19.01 -20.28
N PRO A 81 -33.33 -18.38 -19.12
CA PRO A 81 -32.15 -17.58 -18.91
C PRO A 81 -30.95 -18.48 -18.61
N GLU A 82 -29.93 -18.42 -19.46
CA GLU A 82 -28.65 -19.10 -19.29
C GLU A 82 -27.48 -18.11 -19.35
N ILE A 83 -26.34 -18.51 -18.80
CA ILE A 83 -25.08 -17.76 -18.94
C ILE A 83 -24.38 -18.26 -20.21
N ILE A 84 -24.36 -17.40 -21.23
CA ILE A 84 -23.67 -17.65 -22.50
C ILE A 84 -22.29 -17.00 -22.44
N PHE A 85 -21.24 -17.82 -22.49
CA PHE A 85 -19.87 -17.35 -22.59
C PHE A 85 -19.48 -17.04 -24.04
N VAL A 86 -18.91 -15.87 -24.27
CA VAL A 86 -18.32 -15.42 -25.54
C VAL A 86 -16.83 -15.24 -25.32
N GLU A 87 -16.00 -15.88 -26.13
CA GLU A 87 -14.54 -15.74 -26.05
C GLU A 87 -14.06 -14.42 -26.66
N SER A 88 -13.04 -13.81 -26.08
CA SER A 88 -12.38 -12.60 -26.59
C SER A 88 -10.87 -12.68 -26.44
N GLU A 89 -10.12 -12.08 -27.36
CA GLU A 89 -8.67 -11.95 -27.27
C GLU A 89 -8.24 -10.98 -26.15
N PRO A 90 -7.24 -11.32 -25.31
CA PRO A 90 -6.65 -10.36 -24.39
C PRO A 90 -5.75 -9.36 -25.13
N ARG A 91 -5.63 -8.13 -24.60
CA ARG A 91 -4.83 -6.99 -25.11
C ARG A 91 -5.33 -6.36 -26.41
N GLN A 92 -6.09 -7.11 -27.21
CA GLN A 92 -6.73 -6.65 -28.44
C GLN A 92 -8.11 -7.28 -28.55
N PRO A 93 -9.07 -6.84 -27.71
CA PRO A 93 -10.37 -7.48 -27.64
C PRO A 93 -11.13 -7.36 -28.96
N ASP A 94 -11.70 -8.47 -29.43
CA ASP A 94 -12.57 -8.52 -30.61
C ASP A 94 -13.96 -7.92 -30.32
N HIS A 95 -14.24 -7.66 -29.05
CA HIS A 95 -15.53 -7.27 -28.54
C HIS A 95 -15.42 -6.11 -27.54
N SER A 96 -16.30 -5.12 -27.66
CA SER A 96 -16.53 -4.14 -26.60
C SER A 96 -17.28 -4.79 -25.44
N TYR A 97 -16.81 -4.60 -24.21
CA TYR A 97 -17.47 -5.14 -23.02
C TYR A 97 -17.30 -4.21 -21.81
N VAL A 98 -18.19 -4.38 -20.83
CA VAL A 98 -18.10 -3.72 -19.53
C VAL A 98 -17.58 -4.70 -18.49
N SER A 99 -16.55 -4.33 -17.73
CA SER A 99 -16.14 -5.12 -16.56
C SER A 99 -16.91 -4.65 -15.33
N ILE A 100 -17.48 -5.60 -14.58
CA ILE A 100 -18.19 -5.33 -13.33
C ILE A 100 -17.21 -5.45 -12.18
N SER A 101 -17.03 -4.34 -11.47
CA SER A 101 -16.22 -4.27 -10.26
C SER A 101 -17.14 -4.21 -9.05
N HIS A 102 -17.03 -5.14 -8.12
CA HIS A 102 -18.01 -5.24 -7.04
C HIS A 102 -17.39 -5.68 -5.70
N VAL A 103 -18.09 -5.37 -4.61
CA VAL A 103 -17.68 -5.79 -3.28
C VAL A 103 -18.33 -7.13 -2.94
N TRP A 104 -17.55 -8.18 -2.77
CA TRP A 104 -18.07 -9.52 -2.45
C TRP A 104 -18.94 -9.52 -1.20
N SER A 105 -18.55 -8.81 -0.14
CA SER A 105 -19.34 -8.70 1.10
C SER A 105 -20.73 -8.09 0.91
N ASP A 106 -20.98 -7.43 -0.23
CA ASP A 106 -22.29 -6.85 -0.56
C ASP A 106 -23.24 -7.90 -1.18
N GLY A 107 -22.77 -9.13 -1.41
CA GLY A 107 -23.59 -10.29 -1.77
C GLY A 107 -23.59 -10.67 -3.26
N LEU A 108 -22.62 -10.19 -4.04
CA LEU A 108 -22.47 -10.49 -5.48
C LEU A 108 -21.36 -11.53 -5.80
N GLY A 109 -20.81 -12.17 -4.77
CA GLY A 109 -19.90 -13.31 -4.87
C GLY A 109 -20.63 -14.65 -4.78
N ASN A 110 -19.92 -15.74 -5.07
CA ASN A 110 -20.38 -17.12 -4.90
C ASN A 110 -19.16 -18.02 -4.64
N LEU A 111 -19.12 -18.65 -3.46
CA LEU A 111 -17.98 -19.48 -3.03
C LEU A 111 -18.02 -20.90 -3.62
N GLU A 112 -19.17 -21.34 -4.11
CA GLU A 112 -19.40 -22.75 -4.48
C GLU A 112 -19.40 -22.94 -6.00
N ARG A 113 -19.98 -21.99 -6.75
CA ARG A 113 -20.20 -22.13 -8.21
C ARG A 113 -20.04 -20.80 -8.94
N ASN A 114 -19.74 -20.88 -10.24
CA ASN A 114 -19.80 -19.73 -11.16
C ASN A 114 -21.24 -19.37 -11.50
N GLY A 115 -21.99 -18.87 -10.52
CA GLY A 115 -23.41 -18.56 -10.68
C GLY A 115 -23.89 -17.41 -9.82
N LEU A 116 -24.98 -16.77 -10.27
CA LEU A 116 -25.66 -15.70 -9.56
C LEU A 116 -27.18 -15.87 -9.66
N PRO A 117 -27.96 -15.35 -8.69
CA PRO A 117 -29.39 -15.24 -8.82
C PRO A 117 -29.80 -14.52 -10.11
N LEU A 118 -30.84 -15.03 -10.80
CA LEU A 118 -31.36 -14.43 -12.04
C LEU A 118 -31.65 -12.93 -11.92
N CYS A 119 -32.19 -12.51 -10.77
CA CYS A 119 -32.47 -11.10 -10.49
C CYS A 119 -31.21 -10.21 -10.52
N GLN A 120 -30.05 -10.71 -10.10
CA GLN A 120 -28.79 -9.97 -10.14
C GLN A 120 -28.25 -9.90 -11.57
N LEU A 121 -28.33 -10.99 -12.34
CA LEU A 121 -27.92 -10.99 -13.75
C LEU A 121 -28.73 -9.99 -14.59
N ARG A 122 -30.06 -9.98 -14.40
CA ARG A 122 -30.96 -9.00 -15.03
C ARG A 122 -30.68 -7.58 -14.55
N ARG A 123 -30.38 -7.40 -13.26
CA ARG A 123 -29.98 -6.09 -12.72
C ARG A 123 -28.69 -5.61 -13.38
N ILE A 124 -27.63 -6.41 -13.41
CA ILE A 124 -26.35 -6.07 -14.05
C ILE A 124 -26.57 -5.68 -15.52
N SER A 125 -27.34 -6.49 -16.26
CA SER A 125 -27.69 -6.22 -17.66
C SER A 125 -28.39 -4.86 -17.85
N ARG A 126 -29.30 -4.48 -16.93
CA ARG A 126 -29.93 -3.14 -16.93
C ARG A 126 -28.94 -2.03 -16.61
N LEU A 127 -28.05 -2.22 -15.65
CA LEU A 127 -27.07 -1.22 -15.25
C LEU A 127 -26.09 -0.91 -16.39
N ILE A 128 -25.63 -1.94 -17.11
CA ILE A 128 -24.76 -1.79 -18.29
C ILE A 128 -25.46 -0.96 -19.36
N ARG A 129 -26.71 -1.29 -19.70
CA ARG A 129 -27.51 -0.55 -20.69
C ARG A 129 -27.85 0.89 -20.27
N SER A 130 -27.74 1.19 -18.97
CA SER A 130 -27.95 2.54 -18.44
C SER A 130 -26.70 3.43 -18.51
N LEU A 131 -25.55 2.91 -18.94
CA LEU A 131 -24.36 3.70 -19.18
C LEU A 131 -24.61 4.75 -20.28
N PRO A 132 -23.99 5.93 -20.20
CA PRO A 132 -24.20 6.98 -21.19
C PRO A 132 -23.44 6.70 -22.49
N GLY A 133 -23.90 7.29 -23.59
CA GLY A 133 -23.17 7.30 -24.87
C GLY A 133 -23.14 5.95 -25.58
N GLU A 134 -22.05 5.68 -26.30
CA GLU A 134 -21.84 4.42 -27.05
C GLU A 134 -21.77 3.20 -26.12
N GLN A 135 -21.46 3.41 -24.83
CA GLN A 135 -21.41 2.36 -23.83
C GLN A 135 -22.78 1.71 -23.57
N ALA A 136 -23.89 2.41 -23.84
CA ALA A 136 -25.25 1.88 -23.69
C ALA A 136 -25.54 0.68 -24.61
N GLU A 137 -24.85 0.63 -25.76
CA GLU A 137 -25.03 -0.40 -26.80
C GLU A 137 -24.24 -1.68 -26.49
N ILE A 138 -23.41 -1.68 -25.44
CA ILE A 138 -22.60 -2.83 -25.05
C ILE A 138 -23.50 -3.88 -24.39
N VAL A 139 -23.48 -5.09 -24.93
CA VAL A 139 -24.25 -6.23 -24.41
C VAL A 139 -23.38 -7.29 -23.73
N LEU A 140 -22.05 -7.17 -23.80
CA LEU A 140 -21.11 -8.11 -23.20
C LEU A 140 -20.56 -7.53 -21.90
N PHE A 141 -20.42 -8.39 -20.89
CA PHE A 141 -19.78 -8.00 -19.64
C PHE A 141 -18.90 -9.08 -19.07
N TRP A 142 -18.01 -8.68 -18.16
CA TRP A 142 -17.17 -9.57 -17.38
C TRP A 142 -17.46 -9.38 -15.89
N CYS A 143 -17.50 -10.47 -15.12
CA CYS A 143 -17.66 -10.44 -13.68
C CYS A 143 -16.87 -11.59 -13.07
N ASP A 144 -15.99 -11.30 -12.12
CA ASP A 144 -15.10 -12.26 -11.45
C ASP A 144 -15.86 -13.46 -10.88
N THR A 145 -16.99 -13.25 -10.21
CA THR A 145 -17.85 -14.33 -9.66
C THR A 145 -18.24 -15.37 -10.71
N LEU A 146 -18.44 -14.96 -11.96
CA LEU A 146 -18.94 -15.82 -13.04
C LEU A 146 -17.80 -16.31 -13.95
N CYS A 147 -16.71 -15.57 -14.04
CA CYS A 147 -15.62 -15.80 -14.99
C CYS A 147 -14.35 -16.38 -14.35
N ILE A 148 -14.24 -16.43 -13.02
CA ILE A 148 -13.12 -17.05 -12.31
C ILE A 148 -13.65 -18.25 -11.53
N PRO A 149 -13.14 -19.47 -11.76
CA PRO A 149 -13.55 -20.63 -10.98
C PRO A 149 -13.33 -20.44 -9.48
N PRO A 150 -14.34 -20.77 -8.63
CA PRO A 150 -14.16 -20.70 -7.19
C PRO A 150 -13.26 -21.83 -6.70
N ASP A 151 -12.70 -21.69 -5.48
CA ASP A 151 -11.86 -22.73 -4.87
C ASP A 151 -12.57 -24.08 -4.77
N ALA A 152 -13.89 -24.06 -4.53
CA ALA A 152 -14.75 -25.24 -4.47
C ALA A 152 -14.78 -26.05 -5.79
N ALA A 153 -14.42 -25.43 -6.93
CA ALA A 153 -14.32 -26.12 -8.21
C ALA A 153 -13.11 -27.07 -8.30
N GLY A 154 -12.11 -26.93 -7.42
CA GLY A 154 -10.97 -27.85 -7.34
C GLY A 154 -10.02 -27.83 -8.54
N ILE A 155 -9.95 -26.70 -9.26
CA ILE A 155 -9.14 -26.52 -10.49
C ILE A 155 -8.18 -25.32 -10.39
N PRO A 156 -7.21 -25.34 -9.46
CA PRO A 156 -6.35 -24.19 -9.15
C PRO A 156 -5.52 -23.71 -10.34
N ASP A 157 -5.12 -24.60 -11.25
CA ASP A 157 -4.37 -24.22 -12.45
C ASP A 157 -5.18 -23.29 -13.37
N VAL A 158 -6.46 -23.59 -13.56
CA VAL A 158 -7.36 -22.75 -14.37
C VAL A 158 -7.64 -21.44 -13.64
N GLN A 159 -7.83 -21.48 -12.33
CA GLN A 159 -8.02 -20.28 -11.52
C GLN A 159 -6.80 -19.35 -11.63
N ASN A 160 -5.58 -19.88 -11.51
CA ASN A 160 -4.35 -19.11 -11.67
C ASN A 160 -4.21 -18.49 -13.07
N LEU A 161 -4.59 -19.23 -14.13
CA LEU A 161 -4.62 -18.69 -15.49
C LEU A 161 -5.63 -17.53 -15.62
N ALA A 162 -6.82 -17.66 -15.04
CA ALA A 162 -7.84 -16.60 -15.04
C ALA A 162 -7.38 -15.36 -14.26
N ILE A 163 -6.81 -15.56 -13.06
CA ILE A 163 -6.21 -14.48 -12.26
C ILE A 163 -5.05 -13.82 -13.03
N GLY A 164 -4.29 -14.61 -13.78
CA GLY A 164 -3.22 -14.14 -14.66
C GLY A 164 -3.67 -13.17 -15.76
N GLN A 165 -4.95 -13.21 -16.14
CA GLN A 165 -5.53 -12.31 -17.13
C GLN A 165 -6.14 -11.03 -16.53
N MET A 166 -6.24 -10.90 -15.20
CA MET A 166 -6.97 -9.78 -14.55
C MET A 166 -6.52 -8.41 -15.04
N ARG A 167 -5.21 -8.22 -15.25
CA ARG A 167 -4.68 -6.97 -15.82
C ARG A 167 -5.39 -6.59 -17.12
N ASN A 168 -5.38 -7.52 -18.07
CA ASN A 168 -5.91 -7.32 -19.41
C ASN A 168 -7.43 -7.11 -19.34
N ILE A 169 -8.13 -7.89 -18.50
CA ILE A 169 -9.58 -7.79 -18.33
C ILE A 169 -10.05 -6.37 -17.99
N TYR A 170 -9.40 -5.69 -17.04
CA TYR A 170 -9.80 -4.32 -16.67
C TYR A 170 -9.20 -3.25 -17.58
N ALA A 171 -7.98 -3.47 -18.09
CA ALA A 171 -7.32 -2.53 -19.01
C ALA A 171 -8.00 -2.50 -20.39
N ASP A 172 -8.51 -3.64 -20.86
CA ASP A 172 -9.10 -3.78 -22.19
C ASP A 172 -10.57 -3.38 -22.23
N ALA A 173 -11.28 -3.52 -21.11
CA ALA A 173 -12.71 -3.17 -20.99
C ALA A 173 -13.01 -1.75 -21.49
N THR A 174 -14.11 -1.60 -22.20
CA THR A 174 -14.57 -0.28 -22.68
C THR A 174 -14.94 0.62 -21.51
N ALA A 175 -15.51 0.03 -20.46
CA ALA A 175 -15.77 0.68 -19.18
C ALA A 175 -15.68 -0.32 -18.03
N VAL A 176 -15.34 0.18 -16.85
CA VAL A 176 -15.48 -0.54 -15.58
C VAL A 176 -16.62 0.11 -14.80
N LEU A 177 -17.61 -0.70 -14.43
CA LEU A 177 -18.76 -0.27 -13.62
C LEU A 177 -18.63 -0.80 -12.19
N VAL A 178 -18.49 0.12 -11.25
CA VAL A 178 -18.35 -0.17 -9.82
C VAL A 178 -19.71 -0.24 -9.15
N LEU A 179 -19.94 -1.35 -8.43
CA LEU A 179 -21.13 -1.63 -7.65
C LEU A 179 -20.79 -1.66 -6.15
N ASP A 180 -21.32 -0.69 -5.39
CA ASP A 180 -21.15 -0.58 -3.94
C ASP A 180 -22.52 -0.32 -3.28
N SER A 181 -22.83 -1.10 -2.25
CA SER A 181 -24.13 -1.07 -1.56
C SER A 181 -24.48 0.29 -0.97
N TRP A 182 -23.51 1.08 -0.50
CA TRP A 182 -23.79 2.40 0.05
C TRP A 182 -24.11 3.41 -1.06
N LEU A 183 -23.42 3.34 -2.19
CA LEU A 183 -23.69 4.21 -3.34
C LEU A 183 -25.07 3.96 -3.94
N PHE A 184 -25.56 2.71 -3.93
CA PHE A 184 -26.94 2.39 -4.33
C PHE A 184 -28.03 3.06 -3.46
N THR A 185 -27.69 3.49 -2.25
CA THR A 185 -28.61 4.23 -1.38
C THR A 185 -28.49 5.74 -1.51
N SER A 186 -27.50 6.22 -2.26
CA SER A 186 -27.17 7.64 -2.40
C SER A 186 -27.71 8.19 -3.72
N GLU A 187 -28.37 9.34 -3.67
CA GLU A 187 -28.83 10.09 -4.85
C GLU A 187 -27.78 11.12 -5.26
N MET A 188 -27.46 11.17 -6.56
CA MET A 188 -26.55 12.17 -7.13
C MET A 188 -27.25 13.50 -7.37
N SER A 189 -28.51 13.46 -7.80
CA SER A 189 -29.32 14.63 -8.18
C SER A 189 -29.49 15.68 -7.07
N THR A 190 -29.25 15.32 -5.81
CA THR A 190 -29.34 16.21 -4.64
C THR A 190 -27.97 16.60 -4.05
N ALA A 191 -26.87 16.06 -4.58
CA ALA A 191 -25.52 16.20 -4.05
C ALA A 191 -24.66 17.12 -4.95
N SER A 192 -23.70 17.84 -4.34
CA SER A 192 -22.69 18.56 -5.13
C SER A 192 -21.65 17.59 -5.71
N PRO A 193 -20.88 17.98 -6.75
CA PRO A 193 -19.78 17.16 -7.26
C PRO A 193 -18.79 16.73 -6.17
N GLU A 194 -18.44 17.62 -5.24
CA GLU A 194 -17.54 17.31 -4.13
C GLU A 194 -18.13 16.27 -3.17
N GLU A 195 -19.44 16.34 -2.89
CA GLU A 195 -20.12 15.35 -2.05
C GLU A 195 -20.15 13.97 -2.74
N ILE A 196 -20.41 13.92 -4.05
CA ILE A 196 -20.41 12.67 -4.82
C ILE A 196 -19.01 12.02 -4.78
N LEU A 197 -17.96 12.80 -5.04
CA LEU A 197 -16.58 12.31 -4.97
C LEU A 197 -16.20 11.85 -3.56
N LEU A 198 -16.62 12.59 -2.53
CA LEU A 198 -16.39 12.19 -1.14
C LEU A 198 -17.06 10.84 -0.83
N LYS A 199 -18.28 10.61 -1.31
CA LYS A 199 -18.97 9.31 -1.18
C LYS A 199 -18.20 8.21 -1.90
N ILE A 200 -17.72 8.44 -3.12
CA ILE A 200 -16.91 7.47 -3.86
C ILE A 200 -15.64 7.10 -3.09
N PHE A 201 -14.87 8.09 -2.61
CA PHE A 201 -13.60 7.80 -1.94
C PHE A 201 -13.76 7.22 -0.54
N CYS A 202 -14.93 7.37 0.09
CA CYS A 202 -15.26 6.82 1.41
C CYS A 202 -15.99 5.47 1.35
N CYS A 203 -16.43 5.01 0.18
CA CYS A 203 -17.19 3.75 0.07
C CYS A 203 -16.31 2.53 0.33
N THR A 204 -16.94 1.38 0.57
CA THR A 204 -16.23 0.15 0.95
C THR A 204 -15.32 -0.32 -0.17
N TRP A 205 -15.76 -0.17 -1.43
CA TRP A 205 -14.97 -0.50 -2.61
C TRP A 205 -13.58 0.14 -2.57
N ASN A 206 -13.45 1.40 -2.17
CA ASN A 206 -12.17 2.10 -2.18
C ASN A 206 -11.19 1.67 -1.07
N THR A 207 -11.62 0.76 -0.18
CA THR A 207 -10.80 0.29 0.96
C THR A 207 -10.14 -1.06 0.73
N ARG A 208 -10.50 -1.79 -0.33
CA ARG A 208 -10.00 -3.14 -0.60
C ARG A 208 -8.78 -3.11 -1.53
N LEU A 209 -7.88 -4.07 -1.36
CA LEU A 209 -6.71 -4.25 -2.22
C LEU A 209 -7.12 -4.59 -3.67
N TRP A 210 -7.88 -5.67 -3.85
CA TRP A 210 -8.22 -6.20 -5.18
C TRP A 210 -9.00 -5.22 -6.06
N THR A 211 -9.84 -4.37 -5.46
CA THR A 211 -10.61 -3.36 -6.21
C THR A 211 -9.77 -2.24 -6.77
N TYR A 212 -8.55 -2.02 -6.25
CA TYR A 212 -7.68 -0.94 -6.72
C TYR A 212 -7.33 -1.10 -8.19
N GLN A 213 -6.83 -2.26 -8.59
CA GLN A 213 -6.45 -2.54 -9.99
C GLN A 213 -7.66 -2.42 -10.93
N GLU A 214 -8.86 -2.74 -10.46
CA GLU A 214 -10.09 -2.68 -11.26
C GLU A 214 -10.41 -1.24 -11.67
N GLY A 215 -10.20 -0.27 -10.77
CA GLY A 215 -10.36 1.15 -11.09
C GLY A 215 -9.12 1.83 -11.67
N ALA A 216 -7.93 1.42 -11.23
CA ALA A 216 -6.66 1.99 -11.68
C ALA A 216 -6.33 1.63 -13.13
N LEU A 217 -6.78 0.47 -13.64
CA LEU A 217 -6.57 0.05 -15.03
C LEU A 217 -7.71 0.48 -15.97
N ALA A 218 -8.85 0.90 -15.44
CA ALA A 218 -10.03 1.24 -16.23
C ALA A 218 -9.79 2.41 -17.19
N LYS A 219 -10.11 2.22 -18.48
CA LYS A 219 -10.15 3.32 -19.48
C LYS A 219 -11.22 4.35 -19.13
N SER A 220 -12.40 3.89 -18.73
CA SER A 220 -13.50 4.71 -18.23
C SER A 220 -14.07 4.07 -16.97
N LEU A 221 -14.11 4.83 -15.88
CA LEU A 221 -14.52 4.32 -14.58
C LEU A 221 -15.85 4.96 -14.15
N TYR A 222 -16.87 4.12 -14.00
CA TYR A 222 -18.21 4.52 -13.58
C TYR A 222 -18.53 3.95 -12.21
N PHE A 223 -19.20 4.74 -11.37
CA PHE A 223 -19.76 4.30 -10.10
C PHE A 223 -21.29 4.33 -10.17
N GLN A 224 -21.94 3.22 -9.86
CA GLN A 224 -23.40 3.18 -9.88
C GLN A 224 -23.99 3.77 -8.58
N PHE A 225 -24.77 4.84 -8.72
CA PHE A 225 -25.59 5.43 -7.66
C PHE A 225 -27.05 4.99 -7.79
N LYS A 226 -27.91 5.44 -6.87
CA LYS A 226 -29.35 5.15 -6.91
C LYS A 226 -30.02 5.60 -8.22
N ASP A 227 -29.62 6.76 -8.72
CA ASP A 227 -30.25 7.46 -9.84
C ASP A 227 -29.46 7.37 -11.17
N GLY A 228 -28.31 6.67 -11.18
CA GLY A 228 -27.58 6.40 -12.42
C GLY A 228 -26.08 6.18 -12.22
N PRO A 229 -25.34 5.90 -13.31
CA PRO A 229 -23.89 5.80 -13.29
C PRO A 229 -23.21 7.19 -13.29
N TYR A 230 -22.16 7.34 -12.49
CA TYR A 230 -21.33 8.53 -12.40
C TYR A 230 -19.94 8.28 -12.98
N ASN A 231 -19.50 9.07 -13.96
CA ASN A 231 -18.13 9.00 -14.47
C ASN A 231 -17.17 9.73 -13.53
N LEU A 232 -16.20 9.02 -12.97
CA LEU A 232 -15.27 9.58 -11.97
C LEU A 232 -14.46 10.77 -12.52
N ASP A 233 -13.89 10.61 -13.71
CA ASP A 233 -12.96 11.59 -14.29
C ASP A 233 -13.70 12.89 -14.68
N ALA A 234 -14.88 12.75 -15.30
CA ALA A 234 -15.73 13.90 -15.62
C ALA A 234 -16.24 14.61 -14.35
N GLY A 235 -16.62 13.84 -13.34
CA GLY A 235 -17.08 14.37 -12.06
C GLY A 235 -16.01 15.15 -11.29
N PHE A 236 -14.79 14.64 -11.29
CA PHE A 236 -13.63 15.32 -10.71
C PHE A 236 -13.32 16.64 -11.42
N GLN A 237 -13.30 16.63 -12.76
CA GLN A 237 -13.10 17.85 -13.55
C GLN A 237 -14.18 18.90 -13.28
N GLU A 238 -15.44 18.48 -13.12
CA GLU A 238 -16.52 19.39 -12.78
C GLU A 238 -16.36 19.96 -11.36
N ALA A 239 -16.01 19.12 -10.37
CA ALA A 239 -15.75 19.59 -9.01
C ALA A 239 -14.64 20.64 -8.94
N CYS A 240 -13.54 20.45 -9.67
CA CYS A 240 -12.47 21.45 -9.78
C CYS A 240 -12.94 22.73 -10.47
N ARG A 241 -13.76 22.63 -11.52
CA ARG A 241 -14.27 23.78 -12.28
C ARG A 241 -15.30 24.59 -11.49
N SER A 242 -16.16 23.92 -10.74
CA SER A 242 -17.21 24.54 -9.93
C SER A 242 -16.75 24.90 -8.52
N ALA A 243 -15.47 24.69 -8.20
CA ALA A 243 -14.94 24.89 -6.87
C ALA A 243 -15.11 26.35 -6.42
N THR A 244 -15.68 26.53 -5.24
CA THR A 244 -15.64 27.83 -4.56
C THR A 244 -14.27 28.02 -3.90
N PHE A 245 -13.87 29.26 -3.62
CA PHE A 245 -12.64 29.54 -2.86
C PHE A 245 -12.57 28.74 -1.54
N ALA A 246 -13.72 28.54 -0.87
CA ALA A 246 -13.78 27.72 0.34
C ALA A 246 -13.51 26.23 0.02
N SER A 247 -14.08 25.68 -1.04
CA SER A 247 -13.84 24.30 -1.48
C SER A 247 -12.38 24.08 -1.88
N GLU A 248 -11.79 25.01 -2.64
CA GLU A 248 -10.41 24.97 -3.14
C GLU A 248 -9.38 24.86 -2.01
N ILE A 249 -9.59 25.55 -0.89
CA ILE A 249 -8.65 25.51 0.24
C ILE A 249 -9.01 24.46 1.30
N THR A 250 -10.11 23.72 1.14
CA THR A 250 -10.57 22.72 2.12
C THR A 250 -10.67 21.31 1.55
N ILE A 251 -11.71 21.03 0.77
CA ILE A 251 -12.06 19.66 0.36
C ILE A 251 -11.38 19.25 -0.94
N ILE A 252 -11.19 20.17 -1.89
CA ILE A 252 -10.61 19.87 -3.20
C ILE A 252 -9.22 19.24 -3.07
N PRO A 253 -8.26 19.75 -2.28
CA PRO A 253 -6.93 19.15 -2.18
C PRO A 253 -6.96 17.71 -1.66
N ALA A 254 -7.90 17.40 -0.75
CA ALA A 254 -8.10 16.04 -0.26
C ALA A 254 -8.69 15.13 -1.35
N LEU A 255 -9.64 15.63 -2.15
CA LEU A 255 -10.21 14.89 -3.28
C LEU A 255 -9.17 14.69 -4.40
N GLU A 256 -8.37 15.70 -4.71
CA GLU A 256 -7.25 15.61 -5.68
C GLU A 256 -6.29 14.51 -5.28
N THR A 257 -5.85 14.49 -4.02
CA THR A 257 -4.95 13.44 -3.50
C THR A 257 -5.55 12.04 -3.70
N ARG A 258 -6.85 11.86 -3.45
CA ARG A 258 -7.53 10.56 -3.62
C ARG A 258 -7.74 10.19 -5.08
N TYR A 259 -8.07 11.17 -5.91
CA TYR A 259 -8.25 10.98 -7.34
C TYR A 259 -6.94 10.57 -8.00
N PHE A 260 -5.85 11.30 -7.75
CA PHE A 260 -4.54 10.99 -8.30
C PHE A 260 -4.01 9.65 -7.78
N ALA A 261 -4.18 9.32 -6.49
CA ALA A 261 -3.84 7.99 -5.99
C ALA A 261 -4.53 6.84 -6.77
N LEU A 262 -5.73 7.07 -7.31
CA LEU A 262 -6.46 6.08 -8.12
C LEU A 262 -6.12 6.14 -9.61
N ARG A 263 -5.92 7.33 -10.18
CA ARG A 263 -5.86 7.54 -11.65
C ARG A 263 -4.47 7.87 -12.17
N GLU A 264 -3.60 8.47 -11.36
CA GLU A 264 -2.24 8.90 -11.75
C GLU A 264 -1.37 7.72 -12.18
N PHE A 265 -1.62 6.53 -11.65
CA PHE A 265 -0.94 5.30 -12.03
C PHE A 265 -0.86 5.10 -13.57
N GLN A 266 -1.91 5.47 -14.31
CA GLN A 266 -1.95 5.33 -15.77
C GLN A 266 -1.01 6.29 -16.51
N ALA A 267 -0.62 7.41 -15.89
CA ALA A 267 0.27 8.39 -16.48
C ALA A 267 1.75 7.94 -16.44
N HIS A 268 2.08 6.96 -15.60
CA HIS A 268 3.44 6.46 -15.45
C HIS A 268 3.73 5.32 -16.43
N THR A 269 4.88 5.40 -17.12
CA THR A 269 5.39 4.34 -18.00
C THR A 269 6.50 3.53 -17.35
N ALA A 270 7.35 4.20 -16.56
CA ALA A 270 8.47 3.58 -15.88
C ALA A 270 8.03 2.83 -14.60
N ILE A 271 8.68 1.72 -14.30
CA ILE A 271 8.25 0.82 -13.21
C ILE A 271 8.46 1.45 -11.82
N GLU A 272 9.48 2.28 -11.67
CA GLU A 272 9.80 3.03 -10.45
C GLU A 272 8.72 4.02 -10.06
N THR A 273 8.21 4.81 -11.01
CA THR A 273 7.17 5.81 -10.78
C THR A 273 5.82 5.13 -10.56
N ARG A 274 5.55 4.05 -11.31
CA ARG A 274 4.40 3.16 -11.05
C ARG A 274 4.43 2.57 -9.64
N LEU A 275 5.57 2.05 -9.20
CA LEU A 275 5.71 1.47 -7.86
C LEU A 275 5.41 2.51 -6.78
N GLY A 276 5.89 3.75 -6.95
CA GLY A 276 5.62 4.82 -6.01
C GLY A 276 4.14 5.20 -5.94
N ALA A 277 3.47 5.34 -7.10
CA ALA A 277 2.03 5.60 -7.17
C ALA A 277 1.21 4.48 -6.51
N VAL A 278 1.54 3.22 -6.81
CA VAL A 278 0.88 2.05 -6.21
C VAL A 278 1.10 2.02 -4.70
N ALA A 279 2.33 2.22 -4.24
CA ALA A 279 2.65 2.20 -2.81
C ALA A 279 1.87 3.27 -2.02
N SER A 280 1.76 4.48 -2.57
CA SER A 280 0.92 5.55 -2.01
C SER A 280 -0.56 5.15 -1.94
N ALA A 281 -1.08 4.56 -3.01
CA ALA A 281 -2.48 4.16 -3.08
C ALA A 281 -2.85 3.00 -2.16
N LEU A 282 -1.92 2.04 -1.96
CA LEU A 282 -2.13 0.86 -1.13
C LEU A 282 -2.08 1.17 0.38
N GLY A 283 -1.41 2.25 0.80
CA GLY A 283 -1.27 2.64 2.22
C GLY A 283 -2.58 2.86 2.98
N HIS A 284 -3.69 3.02 2.25
CA HIS A 284 -5.04 3.21 2.82
C HIS A 284 -5.93 1.97 2.70
N ARG A 285 -5.44 0.89 2.09
CA ARG A 285 -6.21 -0.29 1.74
C ARG A 285 -5.92 -1.45 2.67
N VAL A 286 -6.87 -2.37 2.73
CA VAL A 286 -6.81 -3.60 3.51
C VAL A 286 -7.16 -4.81 2.64
N THR A 287 -6.79 -5.99 3.11
CA THR A 287 -7.13 -7.27 2.48
C THR A 287 -7.53 -8.30 3.55
N SER A 288 -8.38 -9.25 3.19
CA SER A 288 -8.65 -10.43 4.03
C SER A 288 -7.53 -11.47 3.92
N VAL A 289 -6.83 -11.49 2.78
CA VAL A 289 -5.77 -12.45 2.46
C VAL A 289 -4.49 -11.67 2.20
N ALA A 290 -3.63 -11.54 3.21
CA ALA A 290 -2.40 -10.74 3.12
C ALA A 290 -1.44 -11.23 2.03
N THR A 291 -1.46 -12.53 1.73
CA THR A 291 -0.62 -13.18 0.71
C THR A 291 -1.02 -12.86 -0.73
N ASP A 292 -2.10 -12.10 -0.93
CA ASP A 292 -2.56 -11.63 -2.24
C ASP A 292 -1.93 -10.28 -2.62
N GLU A 293 -1.38 -9.54 -1.66
CA GLU A 293 -0.71 -8.25 -1.93
C GLU A 293 0.32 -8.35 -3.06
N PRO A 294 1.25 -9.32 -3.07
CA PRO A 294 2.22 -9.46 -4.16
C PRO A 294 1.59 -9.81 -5.52
N LEU A 295 0.43 -10.47 -5.54
CA LEU A 295 -0.29 -10.78 -6.78
C LEU A 295 -0.85 -9.51 -7.40
N CYS A 296 -1.52 -8.68 -6.60
CA CYS A 296 -2.06 -7.39 -7.05
C CYS A 296 -0.93 -6.43 -7.48
N LEU A 297 0.18 -6.39 -6.74
CA LEU A 297 1.36 -5.62 -7.13
C LEU A 297 1.93 -6.09 -8.49
N ALA A 298 2.02 -7.40 -8.71
CA ALA A 298 2.48 -7.95 -9.98
C ALA A 298 1.54 -7.57 -11.14
N VAL A 299 0.23 -7.64 -10.95
CA VAL A 299 -0.76 -7.18 -11.93
C VAL A 299 -0.58 -5.71 -12.27
N LEU A 300 -0.45 -4.85 -11.27
CA LEU A 300 -0.31 -3.40 -11.48
C LEU A 300 1.00 -3.08 -12.20
N LEU A 301 2.12 -3.68 -11.79
CA LEU A 301 3.44 -3.39 -12.35
C LEU A 301 3.75 -4.16 -13.65
N ASP A 302 2.78 -4.90 -14.20
CA ASP A 302 2.92 -5.71 -15.43
C ASP A 302 4.05 -6.76 -15.30
N LEU A 303 4.15 -7.37 -14.12
CA LEU A 303 5.05 -8.46 -13.83
C LEU A 303 4.39 -9.81 -14.07
N ASP A 304 5.20 -10.86 -14.13
CA ASP A 304 4.76 -12.24 -14.28
C ASP A 304 4.09 -12.75 -13.00
N ILE A 305 2.78 -12.52 -12.91
CA ILE A 305 1.94 -12.93 -11.78
C ILE A 305 1.94 -14.46 -11.56
N LEU A 306 2.08 -15.27 -12.62
CA LEU A 306 2.03 -16.73 -12.48
C LEU A 306 3.20 -17.23 -11.63
N LYS A 307 4.40 -16.66 -11.82
CA LYS A 307 5.56 -16.96 -10.96
C LYS A 307 5.32 -16.59 -9.49
N ILE A 308 4.55 -15.54 -9.23
CA ILE A 308 4.16 -15.18 -7.85
C ILE A 308 3.10 -16.15 -7.32
N ALA A 309 2.10 -16.53 -8.13
CA ALA A 309 1.04 -17.44 -7.76
C ALA A 309 1.57 -18.84 -7.40
N GLU A 310 2.53 -19.34 -8.17
CA GLU A 310 3.25 -20.62 -7.97
C GLU A 310 4.18 -20.60 -6.75
N THR A 311 4.53 -19.42 -6.25
CA THR A 311 5.35 -19.29 -5.04
C THR A 311 4.52 -19.55 -3.79
N LYS A 312 5.12 -20.22 -2.80
CA LYS A 312 4.50 -20.43 -1.47
C LYS A 312 3.97 -19.09 -0.93
N PRO A 313 2.76 -19.03 -0.36
CA PRO A 313 2.12 -17.77 0.05
C PRO A 313 3.01 -16.84 0.91
N THR A 314 3.78 -17.40 1.84
CA THR A 314 4.70 -16.65 2.73
C THR A 314 5.94 -16.08 2.03
N ALA A 315 6.31 -16.59 0.86
CA ALA A 315 7.49 -16.16 0.09
C ALA A 315 7.12 -15.27 -1.11
N ARG A 316 5.83 -14.99 -1.32
CA ARG A 316 5.37 -14.20 -2.48
C ARG A 316 5.93 -12.78 -2.52
N MET A 317 6.04 -12.11 -1.37
CA MET A 317 6.60 -10.75 -1.31
C MET A 317 8.11 -10.76 -1.63
N GLU A 318 8.84 -11.79 -1.19
CA GLU A 318 10.24 -12.01 -1.57
C GLU A 318 10.38 -12.19 -3.08
N ALA A 319 9.54 -13.06 -3.67
CA ALA A 319 9.53 -13.30 -5.11
C ALA A 319 9.20 -12.02 -5.90
N PHE A 320 8.23 -11.22 -5.43
CA PHE A 320 7.89 -9.92 -6.01
C PHE A 320 9.11 -8.99 -6.04
N TRP A 321 9.77 -8.80 -4.90
CA TRP A 321 10.96 -7.95 -4.84
C TRP A 321 12.06 -8.47 -5.75
N LYS A 322 12.30 -9.78 -5.83
CA LYS A 322 13.29 -10.39 -6.73
C LYS A 322 12.96 -10.23 -8.22
N MET A 323 11.69 -10.09 -8.59
CA MET A 323 11.28 -9.83 -9.98
C MET A 323 11.52 -8.39 -10.43
N LEU A 324 11.52 -7.44 -9.50
CA LEU A 324 11.77 -6.05 -9.83
C LEU A 324 13.24 -5.84 -10.22
N PRO A 325 13.54 -5.25 -11.39
CA PRO A 325 14.92 -5.06 -11.86
C PRO A 325 15.66 -3.98 -11.06
N ILE A 326 14.94 -3.04 -10.46
CA ILE A 326 15.48 -1.85 -9.78
C ILE A 326 14.83 -1.68 -8.42
N ALA A 327 15.58 -1.20 -7.43
CA ALA A 327 15.00 -0.71 -6.18
C ALA A 327 14.66 0.78 -6.33
N VAL A 328 13.78 1.29 -5.46
CA VAL A 328 13.48 2.73 -5.38
C VAL A 328 14.02 3.30 -4.08
N ALA A 329 14.66 4.46 -4.14
CA ALA A 329 15.28 5.08 -2.97
C ALA A 329 14.29 5.31 -1.82
N SER A 330 13.04 5.65 -2.13
CA SER A 330 11.95 5.80 -1.16
C SER A 330 11.66 4.53 -0.36
N ALA A 331 11.75 3.34 -0.97
CA ALA A 331 11.58 2.08 -0.27
C ALA A 331 12.66 1.84 0.80
N ILE A 332 13.84 2.43 0.63
CA ILE A 332 14.99 2.30 1.55
C ILE A 332 14.93 3.37 2.64
N PHE A 333 14.82 4.64 2.25
CA PHE A 333 15.05 5.80 3.13
C PHE A 333 13.79 6.43 3.69
N ASN A 334 12.62 6.28 3.07
CA ASN A 334 11.42 7.04 3.43
C ASN A 334 10.30 6.18 4.02
N ASN A 335 10.63 4.99 4.50
CA ASN A 335 9.62 3.98 4.74
C ASN A 335 9.59 3.52 6.20
N ASP A 336 8.56 3.97 6.91
CA ASP A 336 8.19 3.52 8.26
C ASP A 336 7.45 2.16 8.25
N THR A 337 7.30 1.46 7.11
CA THR A 337 6.66 0.13 7.10
C THR A 337 7.56 -0.99 7.60
N ALA A 338 6.95 -2.12 7.96
CA ALA A 338 7.66 -3.35 8.28
C ALA A 338 8.53 -3.78 7.09
N LYS A 339 9.74 -4.29 7.37
CA LYS A 339 10.68 -4.78 6.35
C LYS A 339 10.74 -6.30 6.32
N LEU A 340 11.18 -6.86 5.20
CA LEU A 340 11.44 -8.29 5.11
C LEU A 340 12.63 -8.69 5.99
N ALA A 341 12.52 -9.79 6.72
CA ALA A 341 13.62 -10.36 7.50
C ALA A 341 14.47 -11.33 6.66
N ILE A 342 14.80 -10.95 5.41
CA ILE A 342 15.45 -11.82 4.41
C ILE A 342 16.79 -11.18 4.00
N ASP A 343 17.85 -11.98 3.95
CA ASP A 343 19.17 -11.55 3.50
C ASP A 343 19.11 -10.92 2.09
N GLY A 344 19.64 -9.71 1.95
CA GLY A 344 19.65 -8.95 0.69
C GLY A 344 18.37 -8.15 0.44
N LEU A 345 17.33 -8.30 1.26
CA LEU A 345 16.04 -7.64 1.14
C LEU A 345 15.57 -6.95 2.43
N ARG A 346 16.42 -6.75 3.44
CA ARG A 346 16.02 -6.08 4.70
C ARG A 346 15.69 -4.60 4.55
N TRP A 347 16.05 -4.01 3.42
CA TRP A 347 15.63 -2.67 3.03
C TRP A 347 14.19 -2.65 2.49
N ALA A 348 13.68 -3.79 1.99
CA ALA A 348 12.45 -3.86 1.22
C ALA A 348 11.20 -3.93 2.12
N PRO A 349 10.16 -3.13 1.84
CA PRO A 349 8.86 -3.24 2.50
C PRO A 349 8.31 -4.67 2.48
N ALA A 350 7.87 -5.18 3.64
CA ALA A 350 7.11 -6.43 3.76
C ALA A 350 5.64 -6.25 3.36
N THR A 351 5.14 -5.01 3.41
CA THR A 351 3.81 -4.62 2.97
C THR A 351 3.77 -3.11 2.67
N PHE A 352 2.93 -2.74 1.71
CA PHE A 352 2.50 -1.39 1.38
C PHE A 352 1.08 -1.09 1.87
N LEU A 353 0.37 -2.09 2.39
CA LEU A 353 -0.99 -1.93 2.90
C LEU A 353 -1.03 -1.10 4.18
N ARG A 354 -2.24 -0.68 4.58
CA ARG A 354 -2.44 -0.03 5.86
C ARG A 354 -2.01 -0.94 7.00
N SER A 355 -1.15 -0.43 7.86
CA SER A 355 -0.54 -1.12 8.99
C SER A 355 -0.42 -0.18 10.18
N PRO A 356 -0.20 -0.71 11.40
CA PRO A 356 0.08 0.14 12.56
C PRO A 356 1.30 1.06 12.40
N ARG A 357 2.17 0.80 11.42
CA ARG A 357 3.43 1.54 11.24
C ARG A 357 3.37 2.67 10.21
N ASN A 358 2.42 2.64 9.28
CA ASN A 358 2.18 3.71 8.30
C ASN A 358 0.88 4.46 8.60
N VAL A 359 0.54 4.60 9.89
CA VAL A 359 -0.61 5.37 10.37
C VAL A 359 -0.17 6.22 11.55
N ASP A 360 -0.49 7.51 11.49
CA ASP A 360 -0.21 8.51 12.52
C ASP A 360 -1.15 8.34 13.73
N ASP A 361 -0.81 9.00 14.84
CA ASP A 361 -1.55 8.89 16.11
C ASP A 361 -3.03 9.33 15.99
N ASP A 362 -3.35 10.16 15.00
CA ASP A 362 -4.72 10.59 14.70
C ASP A 362 -5.48 9.62 13.78
N GLY A 363 -4.85 8.51 13.38
CA GLY A 363 -5.41 7.48 12.52
C GLY A 363 -5.30 7.78 11.02
N THR A 364 -4.72 8.92 10.64
CA THR A 364 -4.42 9.24 9.23
C THR A 364 -3.22 8.41 8.76
N PRO A 365 -3.23 7.85 7.53
CA PRO A 365 -2.05 7.13 7.07
C PRO A 365 -0.88 8.09 6.94
N ALA A 366 0.24 7.69 7.53
CA ALA A 366 1.48 8.44 7.45
C ALA A 366 1.77 8.67 5.97
N THR A 367 2.11 9.91 5.60
CA THR A 367 2.51 10.23 4.23
C THR A 367 3.84 9.54 3.94
N VAL A 368 3.79 8.28 3.53
CA VAL A 368 4.96 7.56 3.04
C VAL A 368 5.23 8.09 1.65
N ASP A 369 6.21 8.98 1.57
CA ASP A 369 6.59 9.65 0.34
C ASP A 369 7.40 8.71 -0.56
N TYR A 370 6.68 8.05 -1.46
CA TYR A 370 7.25 7.28 -2.56
C TYR A 370 7.41 8.09 -3.85
N SER A 371 7.24 9.42 -3.83
CA SER A 371 7.43 10.25 -5.03
C SER A 371 8.85 10.19 -5.57
N ASP A 372 9.82 9.87 -4.69
CA ASP A 372 11.17 9.58 -5.13
C ASP A 372 11.28 8.16 -5.67
N GLY A 373 11.06 8.08 -6.98
CA GLY A 373 11.28 6.91 -7.81
C GLY A 373 12.71 6.78 -8.34
N THR A 374 13.73 7.40 -7.72
CA THR A 374 15.12 7.25 -8.20
C THR A 374 15.48 5.76 -8.29
N PRO A 375 15.74 5.24 -9.50
CA PRO A 375 16.07 3.84 -9.68
C PRO A 375 17.45 3.55 -9.11
N LEU A 376 17.55 2.46 -8.35
CA LEU A 376 18.79 2.00 -7.75
C LEU A 376 19.11 0.60 -8.24
N ASP A 377 20.37 0.41 -8.63
CA ASP A 377 20.90 -0.90 -9.01
C ASP A 377 20.85 -1.86 -7.83
N ARG A 378 20.61 -3.14 -8.13
CA ARG A 378 20.57 -4.20 -7.12
C ARG A 378 21.40 -5.41 -7.56
N ASN A 379 21.80 -6.21 -6.58
CA ASN A 379 22.33 -7.54 -6.78
C ASN A 379 21.78 -8.48 -5.69
N ASP A 380 22.21 -9.74 -5.69
CA ASP A 380 21.73 -10.75 -4.74
C ASP A 380 22.05 -10.43 -3.26
N LYS A 381 22.95 -9.47 -2.99
CA LYS A 381 23.35 -9.05 -1.64
C LYS A 381 22.64 -7.79 -1.16
N GLY A 382 21.94 -7.06 -2.03
CA GLY A 382 21.26 -5.82 -1.64
C GLY A 382 21.20 -4.76 -2.74
N VAL A 383 20.88 -3.54 -2.32
CA VAL A 383 20.77 -2.37 -3.20
C VAL A 383 22.05 -1.54 -3.15
N MET A 384 22.53 -1.16 -4.32
CA MET A 384 23.68 -0.29 -4.48
C MET A 384 23.24 1.17 -4.37
N VAL A 385 23.74 1.86 -3.34
CA VAL A 385 23.43 3.28 -3.09
C VAL A 385 24.71 4.05 -2.88
N LYS A 386 24.88 5.15 -3.60
CA LYS A 386 25.93 6.12 -3.30
C LYS A 386 25.35 7.16 -2.36
N CYS A 387 25.89 7.24 -1.15
CA CYS A 387 25.40 8.17 -0.14
C CYS A 387 26.49 8.54 0.87
N ARG A 388 26.15 9.49 1.73
CA ARG A 388 26.95 9.88 2.88
C ARG A 388 26.41 9.23 4.16
N GLY A 389 27.30 9.14 5.12
CA GLY A 389 26.92 8.76 6.46
C GLY A 389 28.00 9.04 7.49
N ILE A 390 27.74 8.58 8.71
CA ILE A 390 28.70 8.58 9.80
C ILE A 390 28.77 7.18 10.39
N ARG A 391 29.98 6.61 10.39
CA ARG A 391 30.27 5.28 10.95
C ARG A 391 30.74 5.41 12.38
N PHE A 392 30.32 4.52 13.26
CA PHE A 392 30.78 4.49 14.65
C PHE A 392 30.67 3.08 15.25
N LEU A 393 31.45 2.82 16.30
CA LEU A 393 31.46 1.53 16.99
C LEU A 393 30.34 1.45 18.03
N THR A 394 29.73 0.28 18.14
CA THR A 394 28.66 0.01 19.11
C THR A 394 29.23 -0.53 20.43
N GLN A 395 30.29 -1.34 20.35
CA GLN A 395 30.94 -2.02 21.48
C GLN A 395 29.96 -2.66 22.49
N ARG A 396 28.88 -3.28 21.98
CA ARG A 396 27.81 -3.90 22.77
C ARG A 396 27.11 -2.94 23.75
N CYS A 397 26.98 -1.68 23.34
CA CYS A 397 26.21 -0.70 24.08
C CYS A 397 24.77 -0.69 23.55
N PRO A 398 23.75 -0.91 24.40
CA PRO A 398 22.36 -0.82 23.98
C PRO A 398 21.98 0.58 23.51
N PHE A 399 21.47 0.69 22.29
CA PHE A 399 20.99 1.90 21.66
C PHE A 399 19.61 2.25 22.23
N PRO A 400 19.43 3.44 22.81
CA PRO A 400 18.11 3.99 23.09
C PRO A 400 17.45 4.50 21.80
N ASP A 401 16.27 5.10 21.92
CA ASP A 401 15.55 5.73 20.81
C ASP A 401 16.25 6.96 20.22
N LYS A 402 17.26 7.50 20.91
CA LYS A 402 17.91 8.77 20.57
C LYS A 402 19.42 8.69 20.74
N ILE A 403 20.17 9.10 19.73
CA ILE A 403 21.63 9.07 19.76
C ILE A 403 22.23 10.39 19.30
N SER A 404 23.36 10.74 19.89
CA SER A 404 24.18 11.88 19.51
C SER A 404 25.51 11.35 18.98
N VAL A 405 25.88 11.75 17.78
CA VAL A 405 27.15 11.35 17.15
C VAL A 405 28.00 12.58 16.90
N MET A 406 29.25 12.53 17.30
CA MET A 406 30.26 13.55 17.02
C MET A 406 31.14 13.10 15.86
N ASP A 407 31.33 13.93 14.83
CA ASP A 407 32.28 13.61 13.76
C ASP A 407 33.74 13.92 14.13
N GLU A 408 34.66 13.57 13.23
CA GLU A 408 36.09 13.82 13.37
C GLU A 408 36.48 15.30 13.44
N ASN A 409 35.56 16.22 13.09
CA ASN A 409 35.76 17.66 13.17
C ASN A 409 35.15 18.25 14.45
N GLY A 410 34.61 17.41 15.34
CA GLY A 410 33.96 17.83 16.58
C GLY A 410 32.54 18.38 16.39
N GLN A 411 31.93 18.17 15.22
CA GLN A 411 30.54 18.56 14.98
C GLN A 411 29.60 17.51 15.55
N TRP A 412 28.44 17.93 16.05
CA TRP A 412 27.46 17.06 16.68
C TRP A 412 26.20 16.96 15.83
N ALA A 413 25.66 15.74 15.71
CA ALA A 413 24.36 15.49 15.12
C ALA A 413 23.52 14.59 16.03
N TYR A 414 22.25 14.94 16.15
CA TYR A 414 21.27 14.21 16.93
C TYR A 414 20.33 13.43 16.00
N TRP A 415 20.11 12.17 16.35
CA TRP A 415 19.32 11.23 15.58
C TRP A 415 18.30 10.56 16.47
N GLN A 416 17.07 10.47 15.98
CA GLN A 416 16.01 9.72 16.61
C GLN A 416 15.65 8.52 15.75
N PHE A 417 15.63 7.34 16.36
CA PHE A 417 15.07 6.15 15.76
C PHE A 417 13.57 6.14 16.01
N SER A 418 12.78 5.96 14.97
CA SER A 418 11.34 5.82 15.08
C SER A 418 10.90 4.56 14.36
N SER A 419 10.13 3.71 15.05
CA SER A 419 8.96 3.12 14.42
C SER A 419 7.76 3.90 14.96
N ARG A 420 7.00 4.57 14.09
CA ARG A 420 5.67 5.05 14.49
C ARG A 420 4.81 3.82 14.81
N ASN A 421 4.07 3.90 15.90
CA ASN A 421 2.94 3.03 16.18
C ASN A 421 1.86 3.93 16.79
N ALA A 422 0.60 3.71 16.42
CA ALA A 422 -0.54 4.60 16.74
C ALA A 422 -0.87 4.79 18.25
N HIS A 423 0.03 4.35 19.13
CA HIS A 423 -0.03 4.48 20.58
C HIS A 423 1.22 5.19 21.14
N GLY A 424 1.97 5.92 20.31
CA GLY A 424 3.10 6.77 20.73
C GLY A 424 4.24 6.04 21.45
N SER A 425 4.47 4.75 21.16
CA SER A 425 5.45 3.92 21.89
C SER A 425 6.68 3.62 21.04
N LEU A 426 7.74 4.40 21.24
CA LEU A 426 9.09 4.24 20.66
C LEU A 426 9.59 2.79 20.76
N SER A 427 9.34 1.97 19.74
CA SER A 427 10.10 0.74 19.53
C SER A 427 11.34 1.10 18.70
N VAL A 428 12.50 0.96 19.32
CA VAL A 428 13.73 0.67 18.57
C VAL A 428 13.54 -0.73 17.92
N PRO A 429 14.26 -1.08 16.83
CA PRO A 429 13.83 -2.09 15.85
C PRO A 429 13.29 -3.36 16.51
N GLU A 430 12.15 -3.86 15.98
CA GLU A 430 11.53 -5.10 16.45
C GLU A 430 12.59 -6.19 16.56
N GLN A 431 12.76 -6.70 17.77
CA GLN A 431 13.59 -7.87 17.98
C GLN A 431 12.94 -9.06 17.24
N PRO A 432 13.70 -10.10 16.89
CA PRO A 432 13.18 -11.29 16.21
C PRO A 432 11.97 -11.96 16.89
N ASP A 433 11.72 -11.65 18.17
CA ASP A 433 10.59 -12.14 18.98
C ASP A 433 9.34 -11.24 18.97
N GLY A 434 9.39 -10.09 18.27
CA GLY A 434 8.28 -9.15 18.14
C GLY A 434 7.97 -8.30 19.38
N GLN A 435 8.79 -8.34 20.42
CA GLN A 435 8.55 -7.55 21.64
C GLN A 435 9.02 -6.09 21.47
N PRO A 436 8.19 -5.08 21.80
CA PRO A 436 8.62 -3.68 21.78
C PRO A 436 9.65 -3.45 22.88
N THR A 437 10.87 -3.07 22.49
CA THR A 437 11.94 -2.75 23.43
C THR A 437 12.27 -1.26 23.37
N ARG A 438 12.57 -0.68 24.54
CA ARG A 438 13.02 0.72 24.63
C ARG A 438 14.49 0.90 24.24
N ARG A 439 15.23 -0.21 24.12
CA ARG A 439 16.64 -0.26 23.73
C ARG A 439 16.93 -1.56 23.00
N PHE A 440 17.80 -1.52 22.01
CA PHE A 440 18.33 -2.71 21.33
C PHE A 440 19.85 -2.64 21.27
N ASP A 441 20.54 -3.77 21.28
CA ASP A 441 21.98 -3.81 21.03
C ASP A 441 22.23 -4.27 19.59
N PRO A 442 22.81 -3.43 18.71
CA PRO A 442 23.10 -3.84 17.34
C PRO A 442 23.97 -5.11 17.24
N PHE A 443 24.84 -5.35 18.24
CA PHE A 443 25.65 -6.56 18.27
C PHE A 443 24.84 -7.79 18.67
N ASP A 444 24.07 -7.73 19.76
CA ASP A 444 23.30 -8.90 20.21
C ASP A 444 22.13 -9.21 19.27
N THR A 445 21.49 -8.17 18.69
CA THR A 445 20.34 -8.32 17.80
C THR A 445 20.75 -8.64 16.35
N PHE A 446 21.81 -8.00 15.84
CA PHE A 446 22.19 -8.09 14.43
C PHE A 446 23.63 -8.56 14.20
N GLY A 447 24.45 -8.80 15.22
CA GLY A 447 25.84 -9.21 15.06
C GLY A 447 26.80 -8.10 14.60
N CYS A 448 26.42 -6.83 14.74
CA CYS A 448 27.18 -5.69 14.22
C CYS A 448 27.92 -4.92 15.32
N ASN A 449 29.25 -4.93 15.27
CA ASN A 449 30.11 -4.10 16.14
C ASN A 449 30.33 -2.68 15.60
N GLU A 450 30.10 -2.48 14.31
CA GLU A 450 30.18 -1.20 13.64
C GLU A 450 28.87 -0.93 12.91
N VAL A 451 28.39 0.29 13.02
CA VAL A 451 27.17 0.76 12.36
C VAL A 451 27.45 2.05 11.60
N ALA A 452 26.58 2.38 10.65
CA ALA A 452 26.56 3.68 10.00
C ALA A 452 25.15 4.26 10.01
N ILE A 453 25.04 5.56 10.21
CA ILE A 453 23.83 6.31 9.84
C ILE A 453 24.04 6.84 8.43
N LEU A 454 23.21 6.41 7.50
CA LEU A 454 23.25 6.84 6.10
C LEU A 454 22.11 7.80 5.83
N VAL A 455 22.38 8.84 5.06
CA VAL A 455 21.37 9.79 4.58
C VAL A 455 21.30 9.81 3.08
N LYS A 456 20.09 10.05 2.58
CA LYS A 456 19.85 10.27 1.17
C LYS A 456 20.26 11.71 0.80
N GLU A 457 20.98 11.83 -0.30
CA GLU A 457 21.36 13.14 -0.86
C GLU A 457 20.26 13.64 -1.82
N ALA A 458 20.09 14.95 -1.90
CA ALA A 458 19.40 15.58 -3.03
C ALA A 458 20.36 15.63 -4.23
N GLU A 459 19.87 15.38 -5.44
CA GLU A 459 20.67 15.14 -6.67
C GLU A 459 21.72 16.23 -7.00
N ASP A 460 21.57 17.46 -6.48
CA ASP A 460 22.38 18.63 -6.84
C ASP A 460 23.41 19.10 -5.78
N GLN A 461 23.68 18.34 -4.72
CA GLN A 461 24.61 18.77 -3.67
C GLN A 461 26.03 18.23 -3.84
N THR A 462 27.03 19.12 -3.84
CA THR A 462 28.47 18.75 -3.83
C THR A 462 28.81 17.89 -2.61
N ILE A 463 29.71 16.92 -2.80
CA ILE A 463 30.15 15.97 -1.75
C ILE A 463 31.02 16.67 -0.71
N GLY A 464 30.38 17.23 0.31
CA GLY A 464 31.01 17.56 1.59
C GLY A 464 31.07 16.32 2.48
N SER A 465 32.17 16.13 3.22
CA SER A 465 32.39 14.96 4.08
C SER A 465 32.10 15.23 5.56
N THR A 466 31.31 16.24 5.91
CA THR A 466 31.11 16.67 7.31
C THR A 466 29.65 16.59 7.73
N LEU A 467 29.36 16.48 9.03
CA LEU A 467 27.99 16.40 9.54
C LEU A 467 27.12 17.62 9.18
N ASN A 468 27.71 18.81 9.06
CA ASN A 468 26.97 20.01 8.60
C ASN A 468 26.47 19.90 7.16
N SER A 469 27.06 19.03 6.34
CA SER A 469 26.62 18.78 4.97
C SER A 469 25.48 17.76 4.85
N ILE A 470 25.13 17.07 5.93
CA ILE A 470 24.00 16.14 5.98
C ILE A 470 22.71 16.97 6.12
N PRO A 471 21.70 16.81 5.25
CA PRO A 471 20.44 17.53 5.40
C PRO A 471 19.66 17.12 6.66
N ILE A 472 18.82 18.03 7.17
CA ILE A 472 17.78 17.68 8.14
C ILE A 472 16.75 16.83 7.40
N GLY A 473 16.33 15.70 7.97
CA GLY A 473 15.42 14.78 7.29
C GLY A 473 15.60 13.33 7.70
N THR A 474 15.15 12.42 6.83
CA THR A 474 15.15 10.97 7.06
C THR A 474 16.47 10.33 6.60
N GLY A 475 16.92 9.35 7.37
CA GLY A 475 18.05 8.49 7.09
C GLY A 475 17.78 7.07 7.57
N ILE A 476 18.79 6.22 7.50
CA ILE A 476 18.73 4.83 7.97
C ILE A 476 19.94 4.51 8.83
N LEU A 477 19.74 3.67 9.83
CA LEU A 477 20.81 2.98 10.53
C LEU A 477 21.07 1.64 9.84
N VAL A 478 22.34 1.37 9.54
CA VAL A 478 22.79 0.11 8.96
C VAL A 478 23.92 -0.49 9.79
N GLY A 479 23.98 -1.81 9.85
CA GLY A 479 25.12 -2.54 10.40
C GLY A 479 26.15 -2.79 9.31
N ILE A 480 27.43 -2.59 9.61
CA ILE A 480 28.51 -2.77 8.64
C ILE A 480 29.08 -4.17 8.75
N ASP A 481 29.11 -4.88 7.62
CA ASP A 481 29.54 -6.27 7.57
C ASP A 481 30.98 -6.39 7.12
N LYS A 482 31.29 -5.72 6.00
CA LYS A 482 32.62 -5.72 5.39
C LYS A 482 32.77 -4.62 4.37
N GLU A 483 34.01 -4.32 4.01
CA GLU A 483 34.36 -3.39 2.95
C GLU A 483 35.29 -4.09 1.96
N GLU A 484 34.88 -4.16 0.69
CA GLU A 484 35.62 -4.85 -0.37
C GLU A 484 35.51 -4.05 -1.67
N TRP A 485 36.63 -3.85 -2.36
CA TRP A 485 36.67 -3.20 -3.68
C TRP A 485 36.04 -1.79 -3.71
N GLY A 486 36.11 -1.05 -2.60
CA GLY A 486 35.51 0.28 -2.49
C GLY A 486 33.99 0.29 -2.24
N VAL A 487 33.39 -0.87 -2.01
CA VAL A 487 31.98 -1.03 -1.63
C VAL A 487 31.88 -1.45 -0.17
N ILE A 488 31.06 -0.75 0.60
CA ILE A 488 30.74 -1.10 1.99
C ILE A 488 29.45 -1.92 1.99
N TYR A 489 29.53 -3.18 2.40
CA TYR A 489 28.38 -4.07 2.53
C TYR A 489 27.77 -3.89 3.91
N CYS A 490 26.47 -3.63 3.93
CA CYS A 490 25.72 -3.32 5.12
C CYS A 490 24.41 -4.09 5.18
N ARG A 491 23.92 -4.34 6.39
CA ARG A 491 22.55 -4.80 6.64
C ARG A 491 21.67 -3.67 7.14
N TRP A 492 20.46 -3.55 6.59
CA TRP A 492 19.47 -2.59 7.07
C TRP A 492 19.03 -2.91 8.51
N ILE A 493 18.94 -1.90 9.39
CA ILE A 493 18.52 -2.06 10.79
C ILE A 493 17.22 -1.32 11.08
N THR A 494 17.18 0.01 10.89
CA THR A 494 15.99 0.84 11.17
C THR A 494 16.07 2.18 10.45
N SER A 495 14.92 2.82 10.25
CA SER A 495 14.83 4.24 9.85
C SER A 495 15.20 5.16 11.01
N CYS A 496 15.71 6.35 10.69
CA CYS A 496 16.03 7.39 11.66
C CYS A 496 15.81 8.80 11.11
N HIS A 497 15.58 9.78 11.97
CA HIS A 497 15.41 11.19 11.57
C HIS A 497 16.41 12.09 12.28
N ARG A 498 16.92 13.08 11.53
CA ARG A 498 17.71 14.18 12.06
C ARG A 498 16.81 15.39 12.29
N ASN A 499 16.75 15.88 13.52
CA ASN A 499 15.93 17.04 13.89
C ASN A 499 16.73 18.34 13.81
N SER A 500 16.07 19.44 13.42
CA SER A 500 16.65 20.78 13.31
C SER A 500 16.88 21.50 14.63
N TRP A 501 16.15 21.12 15.68
CA TRP A 501 16.09 21.82 16.97
C TRP A 501 17.35 21.68 17.84
N ASP A 502 18.34 20.88 17.44
CA ASP A 502 19.50 20.52 18.27
C ASP A 502 20.86 21.04 17.75
N VAL A 503 20.90 21.79 16.64
CA VAL A 503 22.18 22.16 15.99
C VAL A 503 22.78 23.48 16.53
N SER A 504 22.13 24.18 17.46
CA SER A 504 22.59 25.50 17.93
C SER A 504 22.59 25.74 19.44
N SER A 505 22.17 24.77 20.24
CA SER A 505 22.20 24.90 21.71
C SER A 505 23.60 24.58 22.23
N GLN A 506 24.39 25.62 22.52
CA GLN A 506 25.69 25.48 23.21
C GLN A 506 25.55 24.68 24.53
N ASP A 507 24.38 24.76 25.18
CA ASP A 507 24.07 24.03 26.42
C ASP A 507 23.95 22.52 26.23
N LEU A 508 23.39 22.06 25.11
CA LEU A 508 23.33 20.63 24.76
C LEU A 508 24.71 20.08 24.43
N VAL A 509 25.49 20.79 23.62
CA VAL A 509 26.89 20.43 23.33
C VAL A 509 27.69 20.37 24.64
N ASN A 510 27.54 21.36 25.52
CA ASN A 510 28.18 21.38 26.84
C ASN A 510 27.69 20.26 27.76
N HIS A 511 26.44 19.82 27.66
CA HIS A 511 25.92 18.65 28.39
C HIS A 511 26.59 17.37 27.89
N PHE A 512 26.69 17.17 26.57
CA PHE A 512 27.29 15.97 25.97
C PHE A 512 28.81 15.88 26.18
N LEU A 513 29.52 17.01 26.12
CA LEU A 513 30.95 17.08 26.43
C LEU A 513 31.29 16.66 27.87
N ARG A 514 30.32 16.59 28.79
CA ARG A 514 30.54 16.02 30.13
C ARG A 514 30.69 14.50 30.11
N PHE A 515 30.19 13.84 29.07
CA PHE A 515 30.23 12.39 28.91
C PHE A 515 31.31 11.95 27.91
N ALA A 516 31.72 12.84 27.01
CA ALA A 516 32.81 12.60 26.07
C ALA A 516 34.19 12.79 26.76
N PRO A 517 35.11 11.81 26.67
CA PRO A 517 36.51 11.99 27.04
C PRO A 517 37.14 13.21 26.33
N LYS A 518 38.14 13.84 26.96
CA LYS A 518 38.82 15.04 26.41
C LYS A 518 39.45 14.84 25.01
N ASN A 519 39.71 13.59 24.61
CA ASN A 519 40.31 13.21 23.31
C ASN A 519 39.47 12.14 22.61
N TRP A 520 38.15 12.20 22.75
CA TRP A 520 37.27 11.16 22.23
C TRP A 520 37.24 11.16 20.70
N ALA A 521 37.59 10.02 20.10
CA ALA A 521 37.76 9.86 18.67
C ALA A 521 37.11 8.55 18.19
N TYR A 522 36.87 8.46 16.87
CA TYR A 522 36.39 7.23 16.27
C TYR A 522 37.28 6.04 16.65
N GLY A 523 36.66 4.95 17.11
CA GLY A 523 37.35 3.79 17.69
C GLY A 523 37.16 3.67 19.20
N ASP A 524 36.83 4.77 19.87
CA ASP A 524 36.54 4.77 21.30
C ASP A 524 35.15 4.20 21.61
N ALA A 525 34.99 3.74 22.86
CA ALA A 525 33.72 3.22 23.36
C ALA A 525 32.64 4.32 23.37
N PRO A 526 31.40 3.99 22.97
CA PRO A 526 30.27 4.90 23.15
C PRO A 526 29.94 5.06 24.64
N ALA A 527 29.36 6.20 25.01
CA ALA A 527 28.98 6.53 26.37
C ALA A 527 27.47 6.76 26.47
N CYS A 528 26.84 6.30 27.55
CA CYS A 528 25.40 6.47 27.79
C CYS A 528 25.15 7.33 29.03
N ASP A 529 24.29 8.36 28.89
CA ASP A 529 23.86 9.16 30.03
C ASP A 529 22.87 8.37 30.91
N LYS A 530 23.37 7.85 32.03
CA LYS A 530 22.57 7.10 33.01
C LYS A 530 21.50 7.94 33.72
N ARG A 531 21.59 9.28 33.73
CA ARG A 531 20.64 10.18 34.40
C ARG A 531 19.45 10.55 33.50
N SER A 532 19.68 10.79 32.21
CA SER A 532 18.60 11.00 31.23
C SER A 532 18.04 9.69 30.67
N GLY A 533 18.78 8.58 30.80
CA GLY A 533 18.29 7.23 30.52
C GLY A 533 17.97 6.93 29.06
N CYS A 534 18.21 7.86 28.12
CA CYS A 534 17.75 7.71 26.74
C CYS A 534 18.72 8.24 25.67
N ILE A 535 19.94 8.69 25.99
CA ILE A 535 20.87 9.22 24.97
C ILE A 535 22.18 8.46 24.97
N LEU A 536 22.50 7.84 23.83
CA LEU A 536 23.81 7.27 23.53
C LEU A 536 24.65 8.31 22.81
N VAL A 537 25.90 8.42 23.19
CA VAL A 537 26.86 9.33 22.59
C VAL A 537 27.95 8.47 21.93
N ALA A 538 28.33 8.77 20.68
CA ALA A 538 29.41 8.07 19.99
C ALA A 538 30.33 9.02 19.20
N ALA A 539 31.62 8.68 19.10
CA ALA A 539 32.55 9.32 18.17
C ALA A 539 32.52 8.58 16.82
N GLY A 540 32.18 9.31 15.77
CA GLY A 540 31.99 8.82 14.43
C GLY A 540 33.04 9.31 13.44
N LYS A 541 33.12 8.60 12.32
CA LYS A 541 33.91 8.97 11.17
C LYS A 541 32.99 9.15 9.97
N SER A 542 33.06 10.32 9.36
CA SER A 542 32.27 10.63 8.17
C SER A 542 32.71 9.75 6.99
N VAL A 543 31.75 9.32 6.20
CA VAL A 543 31.97 8.45 5.04
C VAL A 543 31.10 8.91 3.88
N ALA A 544 31.69 8.94 2.69
CA ALA A 544 30.98 9.09 1.43
C ALA A 544 31.49 7.96 0.51
N SER A 545 30.66 6.96 0.27
CA SER A 545 31.06 5.75 -0.43
C SER A 545 29.90 5.13 -1.20
N GLN A 546 30.20 4.06 -1.92
CA GLN A 546 29.19 3.16 -2.43
C GLN A 546 28.84 2.11 -1.37
N PHE A 547 27.57 2.00 -1.05
CA PHE A 547 27.03 1.05 -0.09
C PHE A 547 26.21 -0.02 -0.81
N CYS A 548 26.31 -1.27 -0.36
CA CYS A 548 25.42 -2.36 -0.72
C CYS A 548 24.55 -2.68 0.51
N ILE A 549 23.29 -2.24 0.49
CA ILE A 549 22.37 -2.36 1.63
C ILE A 549 21.49 -3.59 1.42
N GLY A 550 21.74 -4.63 2.21
CA GLY A 550 20.99 -5.89 2.21
C GLY A 550 20.00 -6.04 3.34
#